data_AF-A0A453FCQ4-F1
#
_entry.id   AF-A0A453FCQ4-F1
#
_cell.length_a   1.000
_cell.length_b   1.000
_cell.length_c   1.000
_cell.angle_alpha   90.00
_cell.angle_beta   90.00
_cell.angle_gamma   90.00
#
_symmetry.space_group_name_H-M   'P 1'
#
loop_
_entity.id
_entity.type
_entity.pdbx_description
1 polymer ?
#
loop_
_entity_poly.entity_id
_entity_poly.type
_entity_poly.pdbx_seq_one_letter_code
_entity_poly.pdbx_strand_id
1 'polypeptide(L)'
;MKVYNPRMGMDALQVFPCSRAAADQRAGRAGRTGPGTCYRLFTESAYQDEMLPNPVPEIQRTNLANVVLLLKSLEVENLLHFDFMDPPPQENILNSMYQLWLLGALNNAGGLANLGWKMVEFPLDPTLAKMLLMGKELGCVDEVLTIVSMLSVPSVFFRPKDREEESDTAREKFFVPESDHLTLLNVYLLWESNEYSVDWCNAHFLHVKGLQKAREVRSQLVDILNTLKIPQISRHREWDLV
;
A
#
# COMPACT_ATOMS: atom_id res chain seq x y z
N MET A 1 1.31 2.30 14.44
CA MET A 1 -0.05 2.73 14.02
C MET A 1 0.13 3.62 12.80
N LYS A 2 -0.68 3.44 11.74
CA LYS A 2 -0.66 4.37 10.60
C LYS A 2 -1.34 5.66 11.04
N VAL A 3 -0.70 6.79 10.80
CA VAL A 3 -1.20 8.12 11.11
C VAL A 3 -1.00 9.02 9.90
N TYR A 4 -2.09 9.58 9.40
CA TYR A 4 -2.08 10.54 8.30
C TYR A 4 -1.80 11.93 8.82
N ASN A 5 -0.83 12.64 8.22
CA ASN A 5 -0.61 14.06 8.45
C ASN A 5 -1.23 14.86 7.30
N PRO A 6 -2.38 15.54 7.50
CA PRO A 6 -3.09 16.23 6.42
C PRO A 6 -2.32 17.41 5.82
N ARG A 7 -1.45 18.06 6.61
CA ARG A 7 -0.65 19.21 6.15
C ARG A 7 0.47 18.78 5.21
N MET A 8 1.04 17.61 5.46
CA MET A 8 2.11 17.03 4.63
C MET A 8 1.55 16.10 3.54
N GLY A 9 0.29 15.68 3.66
CA GLY A 9 -0.36 14.76 2.71
C GLY A 9 0.18 13.33 2.75
N MET A 10 0.81 12.90 3.86
CA MET A 10 1.51 11.62 3.95
C MET A 10 1.08 10.80 5.15
N ASP A 11 1.01 9.48 4.96
CA ASP A 11 0.87 8.49 6.03
C ASP A 11 2.23 8.19 6.65
N ALA A 12 2.32 8.26 7.98
CA ALA A 12 3.48 7.87 8.75
C ALA A 12 3.17 6.63 9.59
N LEU A 13 4.11 5.69 9.64
CA LEU A 13 4.06 4.59 10.60
C LEU A 13 4.77 5.01 11.89
N GLN A 14 4.00 5.29 12.92
CA GLN A 14 4.54 5.74 14.21
C GLN A 14 4.22 4.76 15.33
N VAL A 15 5.12 4.67 16.31
CA VAL A 15 4.88 3.89 17.53
C VAL A 15 3.97 4.71 18.44
N PHE A 16 2.83 4.14 18.82
CA PHE A 16 1.86 4.76 19.72
C PHE A 16 1.57 3.83 20.90
N PRO A 17 1.27 4.36 22.09
CA PRO A 17 0.74 3.58 23.20
C PRO A 17 -0.53 2.82 22.76
N CYS A 18 -0.69 1.59 23.22
CA CYS A 18 -1.92 0.85 22.97
C CYS A 18 -3.07 1.40 23.83
N SER A 19 -4.32 1.24 23.36
CA SER A 19 -5.49 1.54 24.18
C SER A 19 -5.68 0.51 25.29
N ARG A 20 -6.45 0.87 26.32
CA ARG A 20 -6.88 -0.03 27.40
C ARG A 20 -7.58 -1.26 26.86
N ALA A 21 -8.54 -1.08 25.96
CA ALA A 21 -9.24 -2.18 25.29
C ALA A 21 -8.27 -3.15 24.58
N ALA A 22 -7.21 -2.64 23.94
CA ALA A 22 -6.21 -3.49 23.30
C ALA A 22 -5.32 -4.22 24.33
N ALA A 23 -4.96 -3.57 25.44
CA ALA A 23 -4.22 -4.18 26.54
C ALA A 23 -5.05 -5.29 27.24
N ASP A 24 -6.35 -5.08 27.42
CA ASP A 24 -7.27 -6.06 27.99
C ASP A 24 -7.47 -7.26 27.05
N GLN A 25 -7.61 -7.03 25.74
CA GLN A 25 -7.63 -8.12 24.77
C GLN A 25 -6.34 -8.96 24.82
N ARG A 26 -5.18 -8.33 25.00
CA ARG A 26 -3.90 -9.05 25.16
C ARG A 26 -3.87 -9.87 26.44
N ALA A 27 -4.34 -9.32 27.56
CA ALA A 27 -4.46 -10.05 28.81
C ALA A 27 -5.41 -11.24 28.70
N GLY A 28 -6.56 -11.07 28.02
CA GLY A 28 -7.53 -12.14 27.78
C GLY A 28 -6.98 -13.32 26.96
N ARG A 29 -5.94 -13.12 26.13
CA ARG A 29 -5.29 -14.22 25.39
C ARG A 29 -4.60 -15.22 26.31
N ALA A 30 -4.12 -14.80 27.48
CA ALA A 30 -3.47 -15.68 28.45
C ALA A 30 -4.46 -16.65 29.12
N GLY A 31 -5.75 -16.28 29.18
CA GLY A 31 -6.80 -17.05 29.86
C GLY A 31 -7.63 -17.98 28.98
N ARG A 32 -7.22 -18.23 27.72
CA ARG A 32 -8.08 -18.94 26.73
C ARG A 32 -8.30 -20.42 27.03
N THR A 33 -7.32 -21.09 27.61
CA THR A 33 -7.35 -22.54 27.85
C THR A 33 -7.45 -22.88 29.34
N GLY A 34 -7.03 -21.96 30.20
CA GLY A 34 -7.01 -22.12 31.66
C GLY A 34 -6.49 -20.84 32.33
N PRO A 35 -6.31 -20.83 33.66
CA PRO A 35 -5.74 -19.69 34.36
C PRO A 35 -4.36 -19.32 33.81
N GLY A 36 -4.18 -18.05 33.45
CA GLY A 36 -2.92 -17.54 32.91
C GLY A 36 -2.60 -16.16 33.45
N THR A 37 -1.32 -15.80 33.40
CA THR A 37 -0.81 -14.51 33.91
C THR A 37 -0.37 -13.62 32.76
N CYS A 38 -0.72 -12.33 32.82
CA CYS A 38 -0.28 -11.32 31.86
C CYS A 38 0.64 -10.31 32.56
N TYR A 39 1.87 -10.18 32.09
CA TYR A 39 2.81 -9.18 32.58
C TYR A 39 2.74 -7.92 31.72
N ARG A 40 2.25 -6.83 32.31
CA ARG A 40 2.17 -5.50 31.66
C ARG A 40 3.44 -4.71 31.99
N LEU A 41 4.19 -4.30 30.98
CA LEU A 41 5.43 -3.52 31.13
C LEU A 41 5.14 -2.01 31.19
N PHE A 42 4.15 -1.62 31.97
CA PHE A 42 3.77 -0.22 32.23
C PHE A 42 3.11 -0.14 33.60
N THR A 43 3.11 1.05 34.21
CA THR A 43 2.55 1.28 35.54
C THR A 43 1.03 1.25 35.51
N GLU A 44 0.42 1.02 36.68
CA GLU A 44 -1.04 1.08 36.81
C GLU A 44 -1.58 2.49 36.54
N SER A 45 -0.86 3.54 36.96
CA SER A 45 -1.24 4.93 36.65
C SER A 45 -1.20 5.19 35.13
N ALA A 46 -0.18 4.72 34.41
CA ALA A 46 -0.16 4.86 32.94
C ALA A 46 -1.36 4.15 32.29
N TYR A 47 -1.79 3.01 32.83
CA TYR A 47 -2.99 2.32 32.33
C TYR A 47 -4.28 3.12 32.58
N GLN A 48 -4.42 3.76 33.74
CA GLN A 48 -5.65 4.46 34.12
C GLN A 48 -5.74 5.87 33.52
N ASP A 49 -4.61 6.61 33.52
CA ASP A 49 -4.56 8.05 33.28
C ASP A 49 -3.99 8.42 31.90
N GLU A 50 -3.04 7.65 31.37
CA GLU A 50 -2.34 7.99 30.11
C GLU A 50 -2.92 7.26 28.89
N MET A 51 -3.45 6.05 29.06
CA MET A 51 -3.95 5.23 27.96
C MET A 51 -5.39 5.57 27.55
N LEU A 52 -5.60 5.74 26.24
CA LEU A 52 -6.95 5.88 25.68
C LEU A 52 -7.82 4.66 25.99
N PRO A 53 -9.12 4.84 26.31
CA PRO A 53 -10.03 3.72 26.56
C PRO A 53 -10.15 2.80 25.33
N ASN A 54 -10.42 3.39 24.17
CA ASN A 54 -10.62 2.70 22.90
C ASN A 54 -9.58 3.16 21.87
N PRO A 55 -9.23 2.32 20.88
CA PRO A 55 -8.37 2.75 19.79
C PRO A 55 -9.10 3.79 18.92
N VAL A 56 -8.37 4.82 18.46
CA VAL A 56 -8.91 5.82 17.52
C VAL A 56 -9.36 5.12 16.22
N PRO A 57 -10.55 5.38 15.68
CA PRO A 57 -11.05 4.78 14.43
C PRO A 57 -10.10 4.95 13.24
N GLU A 58 -10.11 3.98 12.32
CA GLU A 58 -9.20 4.00 11.15
C GLU A 58 -9.49 5.16 10.19
N ILE A 59 -10.77 5.43 9.93
CA ILE A 59 -11.21 6.50 9.03
C ILE A 59 -10.71 7.89 9.49
N GLN A 60 -10.47 8.08 10.78
CA GLN A 60 -9.97 9.36 11.33
C GLN A 60 -8.45 9.52 11.21
N ARG A 61 -7.71 8.45 10.90
CA ARG A 61 -6.23 8.41 11.01
C ARG A 61 -5.51 7.98 9.72
N THR A 62 -6.21 7.71 8.63
CA THR A 62 -5.62 7.28 7.35
C THR A 62 -5.97 8.23 6.21
N ASN A 63 -5.21 8.18 5.11
CA ASN A 63 -5.63 8.83 3.86
C ASN A 63 -6.98 8.25 3.38
N LEU A 64 -7.90 9.13 3.00
CA LEU A 64 -9.24 8.78 2.55
C LEU A 64 -9.38 8.73 1.04
N ALA A 65 -8.30 8.89 0.25
CA ALA A 65 -8.38 8.95 -1.20
C ALA A 65 -9.12 7.74 -1.82
N ASN A 66 -8.79 6.51 -1.41
CA ASN A 66 -9.51 5.31 -1.87
C ASN A 66 -10.98 5.29 -1.43
N VAL A 67 -11.25 5.70 -0.18
CA VAL A 67 -12.61 5.72 0.38
C VAL A 67 -13.48 6.75 -0.32
N VAL A 68 -12.95 7.97 -0.55
CA VAL A 68 -13.61 9.05 -1.28
C VAL A 68 -13.88 8.63 -2.72
N LEU A 69 -12.91 7.97 -3.38
CA LEU A 69 -13.07 7.46 -4.74
C LEU A 69 -14.20 6.44 -4.83
N LEU A 70 -14.27 5.51 -3.88
CA LEU A 70 -15.33 4.50 -3.77
C LEU A 70 -16.70 5.13 -3.45
N LEU A 71 -16.78 6.07 -2.50
CA LEU A 71 -18.05 6.73 -2.18
C LEU A 71 -18.57 7.53 -3.38
N LYS A 72 -17.67 8.12 -4.17
CA LYS A 72 -18.03 8.84 -5.40
C LYS A 72 -18.50 7.91 -6.51
N SER A 73 -17.98 6.68 -6.62
CA SER A 73 -18.50 5.70 -7.58
C SER A 73 -19.88 5.15 -7.18
N LEU A 74 -20.22 5.19 -5.89
CA LEU A 74 -21.55 4.90 -5.36
C LEU A 74 -22.52 6.09 -5.45
N GLU A 75 -22.19 7.11 -6.24
CA GLU A 75 -23.02 8.30 -6.48
C GLU A 75 -23.33 9.14 -5.22
N VAL A 76 -22.47 9.09 -4.20
CA VAL A 76 -22.59 9.96 -3.03
C VAL A 76 -22.15 11.39 -3.38
N GLU A 77 -23.12 12.30 -3.47
CA GLU A 77 -22.86 13.70 -3.81
C GLU A 77 -22.12 14.44 -2.68
N ASN A 78 -22.67 14.42 -1.46
CA ASN A 78 -22.19 15.22 -0.35
C ASN A 78 -21.50 14.37 0.73
N LEU A 79 -20.18 14.27 0.64
CA LEU A 79 -19.36 13.51 1.58
C LEU A 79 -19.33 14.11 2.99
N LEU A 80 -19.57 15.42 3.13
CA LEU A 80 -19.58 16.10 4.43
C LEU A 80 -20.84 15.80 5.25
N HIS A 81 -21.93 15.41 4.57
CA HIS A 81 -23.20 15.06 5.19
C HIS A 81 -23.46 13.55 5.15
N PHE A 82 -22.47 12.76 4.73
CA PHE A 82 -22.58 11.32 4.74
C PHE A 82 -22.57 10.80 6.18
N ASP A 83 -23.46 9.85 6.46
CA ASP A 83 -23.69 9.32 7.82
C ASP A 83 -22.61 8.32 8.22
N PHE A 84 -21.42 8.82 8.55
CA PHE A 84 -20.33 8.02 9.11
C PHE A 84 -20.58 7.72 10.59
N MET A 85 -20.36 6.47 11.02
CA MET A 85 -20.41 6.10 12.43
C MET A 85 -19.44 6.94 13.29
N ASP A 86 -18.21 7.08 12.80
CA ASP A 86 -17.20 7.98 13.35
C ASP A 86 -16.72 8.90 12.21
N PRO A 87 -17.22 10.15 12.12
CA PRO A 87 -16.88 11.02 11.01
C PRO A 87 -15.38 11.36 11.01
N PRO A 88 -14.72 11.31 9.84
CA PRO A 88 -13.35 11.78 9.73
C PRO A 88 -13.27 13.31 9.82
N PRO A 89 -12.09 13.87 10.13
CA PRO A 89 -11.87 15.31 10.05
C PRO A 89 -12.20 15.84 8.66
N GLN A 90 -12.94 16.95 8.58
CA GLN A 90 -13.33 17.56 7.30
C GLN A 90 -12.11 17.91 6.43
N GLU A 91 -11.00 18.34 7.05
CA GLU A 91 -9.73 18.59 6.36
C GLU A 91 -9.21 17.34 5.63
N ASN A 92 -9.36 16.14 6.19
CA ASN A 92 -8.91 14.91 5.53
C ASN A 92 -9.75 14.62 4.28
N ILE A 93 -11.07 14.78 4.38
CA ILE A 93 -11.98 14.60 3.23
C ILE A 93 -11.60 15.58 2.12
N LEU A 94 -11.46 16.87 2.45
CA LEU A 94 -11.14 17.92 1.49
C LEU A 94 -9.77 17.69 0.82
N ASN A 95 -8.75 17.31 1.60
CA ASN A 95 -7.43 17.00 1.06
C ASN A 95 -7.46 15.77 0.13
N SER A 96 -8.19 14.71 0.49
CA SER A 96 -8.35 13.54 -0.37
C SER A 96 -9.13 13.86 -1.65
N MET A 97 -10.18 14.69 -1.59
CA MET A 97 -10.87 15.20 -2.78
C MET A 97 -9.94 16.02 -3.67
N TYR A 98 -9.13 16.90 -3.07
CA TYR A 98 -8.17 17.71 -3.80
C TYR A 98 -7.08 16.85 -4.48
N GLN A 99 -6.56 15.83 -3.79
CA GLN A 99 -5.64 14.86 -4.38
C GLN A 99 -6.25 14.12 -5.57
N LEU A 100 -7.49 13.64 -5.46
CA LEU A 100 -8.18 12.96 -6.55
C LEU A 100 -8.47 13.88 -7.73
N TRP A 101 -8.76 15.16 -7.47
CA TRP A 101 -8.90 16.17 -8.52
C TRP A 101 -7.58 16.43 -9.25
N LEU A 102 -6.46 16.57 -8.52
CA LEU A 102 -5.12 16.68 -9.12
C LEU A 102 -4.73 15.44 -9.95
N LEU A 103 -5.15 14.26 -9.50
CA LEU A 103 -4.96 13.03 -10.25
C LEU A 103 -5.83 12.96 -11.51
N GLY A 104 -6.85 13.83 -11.66
CA GLY A 104 -7.80 13.79 -12.76
C GLY A 104 -8.89 12.74 -12.58
N ALA A 105 -9.01 12.17 -11.37
CA ALA A 105 -10.07 11.23 -11.02
C ALA A 105 -11.41 11.95 -10.80
N LEU A 106 -11.38 13.18 -10.28
CA LEU A 106 -12.55 14.04 -10.10
C LEU A 106 -12.55 15.22 -11.10
N ASN A 107 -13.74 15.67 -11.49
CA ASN A 107 -13.93 16.87 -12.28
C ASN A 107 -14.07 18.13 -11.38
N ASN A 108 -14.15 19.32 -11.99
CA ASN A 108 -14.28 20.60 -11.26
C ASN A 108 -15.58 20.72 -10.46
N ALA A 109 -16.60 19.91 -10.77
CA ALA A 109 -17.87 19.85 -10.04
C ALA A 109 -17.84 18.82 -8.90
N GLY A 110 -16.72 18.11 -8.67
CA GLY A 110 -16.58 17.08 -7.65
C GLY A 110 -17.23 15.73 -8.00
N GLY A 111 -17.61 15.53 -9.27
CA GLY A 111 -18.08 14.26 -9.82
C GLY A 111 -16.92 13.42 -10.38
N LEU A 112 -17.16 12.12 -10.55
CA LEU A 112 -16.15 11.18 -11.04
C LEU A 112 -15.92 11.35 -12.56
N ALA A 113 -14.67 11.53 -12.96
CA ALA A 113 -14.27 11.61 -14.37
C ALA A 113 -14.12 10.20 -14.97
N ASN A 114 -13.99 10.10 -16.30
CA ASN A 114 -13.76 8.82 -16.99
C ASN A 114 -12.50 8.09 -16.48
N LEU A 115 -11.46 8.85 -16.12
CA LEU A 115 -10.27 8.29 -15.48
C LEU A 115 -10.61 7.73 -14.09
N GLY A 116 -11.34 8.49 -13.27
CA GLY A 116 -11.78 8.06 -11.93
C GLY A 116 -12.59 6.77 -11.96
N TRP A 117 -13.52 6.63 -12.91
CA TRP A 117 -14.29 5.38 -13.11
C TRP A 117 -13.39 4.18 -13.36
N LYS A 118 -12.34 4.33 -14.17
CA LYS A 118 -11.37 3.25 -14.40
C LYS A 118 -10.52 2.97 -13.17
N MET A 119 -10.18 4.00 -12.38
CA MET A 119 -9.35 3.84 -11.19
C MET A 119 -10.06 3.04 -10.09
N VAL A 120 -11.39 3.17 -9.95
CA VAL A 120 -12.21 2.45 -8.98
C VAL A 120 -12.12 0.93 -9.14
N GLU A 121 -11.94 0.45 -10.38
CA GLU A 121 -11.88 -0.98 -10.70
C GLU A 121 -10.60 -1.64 -10.19
N PHE A 122 -9.56 -0.87 -9.89
CA PHE A 122 -8.30 -1.40 -9.37
C PHE A 122 -8.29 -1.38 -7.85
N PRO A 123 -7.92 -2.50 -7.17
CA PRO A 123 -7.74 -2.55 -5.72
C PRO A 123 -6.39 -1.95 -5.31
N LEU A 124 -6.08 -0.75 -5.79
CA LEU A 124 -4.82 -0.05 -5.63
C LEU A 124 -5.05 1.37 -5.12
N ASP A 125 -4.01 1.98 -4.55
CA ASP A 125 -4.02 3.41 -4.28
C ASP A 125 -4.20 4.21 -5.58
N PRO A 126 -4.86 5.39 -5.54
CA PRO A 126 -5.25 6.09 -6.76
C PRO A 126 -4.02 6.59 -7.53
N THR A 127 -2.92 6.86 -6.84
CA THR A 127 -1.63 7.21 -7.46
C THR A 127 -1.08 6.05 -8.31
N LEU A 128 -1.11 4.82 -7.79
CA LEU A 128 -0.65 3.62 -8.49
C LEU A 128 -1.61 3.23 -9.62
N ALA A 129 -2.92 3.36 -9.41
CA ALA A 129 -3.92 3.14 -10.45
C ALA A 129 -3.73 4.13 -11.61
N LYS A 130 -3.46 5.41 -11.32
CA LYS A 130 -3.14 6.41 -12.34
C LYS A 130 -1.87 6.05 -13.10
N MET A 131 -0.81 5.64 -12.39
CA MET A 131 0.45 5.24 -13.01
C MET A 131 0.23 4.10 -14.02
N LEU A 132 -0.54 3.07 -13.64
CA LEU A 132 -0.89 1.96 -14.52
C LEU A 132 -1.69 2.40 -15.75
N LEU A 133 -2.67 3.29 -15.56
CA LEU A 133 -3.49 3.83 -16.66
C LEU A 133 -2.67 4.72 -17.61
N MET A 134 -1.74 5.51 -17.10
CA MET A 134 -0.81 6.31 -17.91
C MET A 134 0.19 5.43 -18.66
N GLY A 135 0.60 4.30 -18.09
CA GLY A 135 1.42 3.30 -18.77
C GLY A 135 0.82 2.83 -20.09
N LYS A 136 -0.52 2.85 -20.23
CA LYS A 136 -1.21 2.57 -21.50
C LYS A 136 -0.94 3.63 -22.56
N GLU A 137 -0.94 4.91 -22.17
CA GLU A 137 -0.74 6.03 -23.09
C GLU A 137 0.72 6.10 -23.55
N LEU A 138 1.66 5.74 -22.67
CA LEU A 138 3.10 5.71 -22.94
C LEU A 138 3.57 4.38 -23.57
N GLY A 139 2.76 3.32 -23.50
CA GLY A 139 3.07 2.02 -24.08
C GLY A 139 4.03 1.16 -23.25
N CYS A 140 4.09 1.37 -21.93
CA CYS A 140 4.93 0.66 -20.96
C CYS A 140 4.10 -0.03 -19.86
N VAL A 141 2.93 -0.57 -20.24
CA VAL A 141 1.97 -1.16 -19.29
C VAL A 141 2.58 -2.33 -18.54
N ASP A 142 3.35 -3.19 -19.21
CA ASP A 142 3.88 -4.42 -18.62
C ASP A 142 4.94 -4.15 -17.54
N GLU A 143 5.83 -3.20 -17.80
CA GLU A 143 6.85 -2.74 -16.87
C GLU A 143 6.21 -2.07 -15.65
N VAL A 144 5.29 -1.12 -15.89
CA VAL A 144 4.57 -0.40 -14.83
C VAL A 144 3.73 -1.36 -13.98
N LEU A 145 3.05 -2.31 -14.61
CA LEU A 145 2.28 -3.35 -13.93
C LEU A 145 3.16 -4.16 -12.95
N THR A 146 4.37 -4.50 -13.38
CA THR A 146 5.33 -5.22 -12.55
C THR A 146 5.80 -4.35 -11.38
N ILE A 147 6.12 -3.08 -11.62
CA ILE A 147 6.49 -2.11 -10.57
C ILE A 147 5.37 -1.93 -9.56
N VAL A 148 4.14 -1.69 -10.00
CA VAL A 148 2.95 -1.56 -9.14
C VAL A 148 2.75 -2.80 -8.28
N SER A 149 2.94 -3.99 -8.86
CA SER A 149 2.80 -5.26 -8.14
C SER A 149 3.86 -5.43 -7.05
N MET A 150 5.10 -5.02 -7.34
CA MET A 150 6.20 -5.04 -6.38
C MET A 150 6.06 -4.00 -5.27
N LEU A 151 5.47 -2.83 -5.55
CA LEU A 151 5.18 -1.80 -4.55
C LEU A 151 4.00 -2.16 -3.64
N SER A 152 3.11 -3.03 -4.11
CA SER A 152 1.92 -3.49 -3.36
C SER A 152 2.25 -4.56 -2.32
N VAL A 153 3.47 -5.08 -2.30
CA VAL A 153 3.94 -6.05 -1.30
C VAL A 153 4.97 -5.42 -0.36
N PRO A 154 5.17 -5.97 0.86
CA PRO A 154 6.27 -5.57 1.71
C PRO A 154 7.62 -5.72 1.00
N SER A 155 8.61 -4.94 1.44
CA SER A 155 9.97 -4.99 0.87
C SER A 155 10.46 -6.42 0.66
N VAL A 156 10.84 -6.72 -0.58
CA VAL A 156 11.33 -8.06 -0.98
C VAL A 156 12.77 -8.31 -0.56
N PHE A 157 13.52 -7.26 -0.18
CA PHE A 157 14.91 -7.40 0.25
C PHE A 157 15.00 -7.83 1.71
N PHE A 158 15.83 -8.83 1.98
CA PHE A 158 16.12 -9.32 3.31
C PHE A 158 17.56 -8.97 3.70
N ARG A 159 17.75 -8.20 4.78
CA ARG A 159 19.09 -7.81 5.26
C ARG A 159 19.36 -8.41 6.66
N PRO A 160 19.93 -9.62 6.75
CA PRO A 160 20.27 -10.26 8.03
C PRO A 160 21.46 -9.57 8.70
N LYS A 161 21.36 -9.31 10.01
CA LYS A 161 22.39 -8.60 10.81
C LYS A 161 23.77 -9.27 10.79
N ASP A 162 23.82 -10.59 10.65
CA ASP A 162 25.08 -11.35 10.66
C ASP A 162 25.75 -11.42 9.28
N ARG A 163 25.05 -11.02 8.20
CA ARG A 163 25.53 -11.12 6.81
C ARG A 163 25.15 -9.88 6.00
N GLU A 164 25.33 -8.70 6.58
CA GLU A 164 24.96 -7.44 5.93
C GLU A 164 25.78 -7.19 4.66
N GLU A 165 27.09 -7.42 4.69
CA GLU A 165 27.98 -7.21 3.53
C GLU A 165 27.61 -8.11 2.34
N GLU A 166 27.33 -9.40 2.59
CA GLU A 166 26.91 -10.35 1.56
C GLU A 166 25.56 -9.94 0.93
N SER A 167 24.61 -9.50 1.77
CA SER A 167 23.30 -9.02 1.34
C SER A 167 23.40 -7.75 0.49
N ASP A 168 24.23 -6.80 0.91
CA ASP A 168 24.41 -5.54 0.19
C ASP A 168 25.11 -5.78 -1.17
N THR A 169 26.12 -6.66 -1.20
CA THR A 169 26.78 -7.09 -2.45
C THR A 169 25.81 -7.80 -3.40
N ALA A 170 24.91 -8.63 -2.89
CA ALA A 170 23.88 -9.28 -3.70
C ALA A 170 22.89 -8.26 -4.27
N ARG A 171 22.53 -7.22 -3.47
CA ARG A 171 21.61 -6.15 -3.87
C ARG A 171 22.18 -5.27 -4.97
N GLU A 172 23.49 -4.97 -4.94
CA GLU A 172 24.16 -4.18 -5.98
C GLU A 172 23.99 -4.74 -7.39
N LYS A 173 23.88 -6.07 -7.53
CA LYS A 173 23.67 -6.74 -8.83
C LYS A 173 22.32 -6.38 -9.47
N PHE A 174 21.34 -5.98 -8.66
CA PHE A 174 20.01 -5.60 -9.10
C PHE A 174 19.85 -4.10 -9.30
N PHE A 175 20.78 -3.32 -8.74
CA PHE A 175 20.66 -1.88 -8.65
C PHE A 175 20.66 -1.23 -10.04
N VAL A 176 19.60 -0.47 -10.30
CA VAL A 176 19.52 0.43 -11.45
C VAL A 176 19.84 1.84 -10.95
N PRO A 177 20.87 2.51 -11.52
CA PRO A 177 21.19 3.88 -11.13
C PRO A 177 19.96 4.78 -11.15
N GLU A 178 19.86 5.64 -10.14
CA GLU A 178 18.84 6.70 -10.04
C GLU A 178 17.38 6.23 -9.86
N SER A 179 17.07 4.92 -9.85
CA SER A 179 15.70 4.42 -9.68
C SER A 179 15.56 3.13 -8.87
N ASP A 180 14.97 3.25 -7.68
CA ASP A 180 14.54 2.10 -6.87
C ASP A 180 13.37 1.33 -7.52
N HIS A 181 12.50 2.02 -8.26
CA HIS A 181 11.38 1.38 -8.96
C HIS A 181 11.87 0.47 -10.09
N LEU A 182 12.84 0.92 -10.88
CA LEU A 182 13.49 0.09 -11.90
C LEU A 182 14.31 -1.05 -11.29
N THR A 183 14.89 -0.83 -10.10
CA THR A 183 15.54 -1.90 -9.34
C THR A 183 14.54 -3.00 -8.98
N LEU A 184 13.33 -2.66 -8.54
CA LEU A 184 12.27 -3.66 -8.27
C LEU A 184 11.83 -4.41 -9.53
N LEU A 185 11.72 -3.70 -10.66
CA LEU A 185 11.44 -4.32 -11.96
C LEU A 185 12.53 -5.33 -12.34
N ASN A 186 13.81 -4.92 -12.22
CA ASN A 186 14.95 -5.76 -12.53
C ASN A 186 14.99 -7.04 -11.67
N VAL A 187 14.72 -6.91 -10.36
CA VAL A 187 14.60 -8.07 -9.45
C VAL A 187 13.53 -9.05 -9.94
N TYR A 188 12.35 -8.56 -10.32
CA TYR A 188 11.26 -9.42 -10.79
C TYR A 188 11.61 -10.14 -12.10
N LEU A 189 12.17 -9.42 -13.08
CA LEU A 189 12.57 -9.99 -14.37
C LEU A 189 13.68 -11.04 -14.22
N LEU A 190 14.64 -10.80 -13.33
CA LEU A 190 15.70 -11.78 -13.03
C LEU A 190 15.14 -13.00 -12.31
N TRP A 191 14.20 -12.81 -11.39
CA TRP A 191 13.52 -13.94 -10.74
C TRP A 191 12.70 -14.78 -11.73
N GLU A 192 12.01 -14.13 -12.66
CA GLU A 192 11.26 -14.78 -13.74
C GLU A 192 12.17 -15.55 -14.71
N SER A 193 13.31 -14.97 -15.11
CA SER A 193 14.28 -15.66 -15.97
C SER A 193 14.98 -16.85 -15.28
N ASN A 194 14.98 -16.89 -13.95
CA ASN A 194 15.43 -18.03 -13.14
C ASN A 194 14.26 -18.95 -12.74
N GLU A 195 13.20 -19.01 -13.56
CA GLU A 195 12.05 -19.91 -13.42
C GLU A 195 11.35 -19.81 -12.06
N TYR A 196 11.37 -18.62 -11.44
CA TYR A 196 10.81 -18.37 -10.12
C TYR A 196 11.44 -19.21 -9.00
N SER A 197 12.73 -19.56 -9.15
CA SER A 197 13.46 -20.44 -8.22
C SER A 197 13.55 -19.88 -6.80
N VAL A 198 13.24 -20.75 -5.84
CA VAL A 198 13.35 -20.48 -4.40
C VAL A 198 14.83 -20.39 -3.98
N ASP A 199 15.67 -21.26 -4.52
CA ASP A 199 17.09 -21.30 -4.21
C ASP A 199 17.80 -20.03 -4.70
N TRP A 200 17.38 -19.52 -5.88
CA TRP A 200 17.86 -18.25 -6.41
C TRP A 200 17.52 -17.09 -5.47
N CYS A 201 16.27 -17.00 -4.98
CA CYS A 201 15.89 -15.98 -4.01
C CYS A 201 16.73 -16.06 -2.72
N ASN A 202 16.97 -17.26 -2.21
CA ASN A 202 17.77 -17.46 -1.00
C ASN A 202 19.24 -17.03 -1.21
N ALA A 203 19.83 -17.37 -2.35
CA ALA A 203 21.19 -16.97 -2.72
C ALA A 203 21.34 -15.44 -2.88
N HIS A 204 20.25 -14.75 -3.23
CA HIS A 204 20.21 -13.31 -3.48
C HIS A 204 19.57 -12.50 -2.34
N PHE A 205 19.33 -13.11 -1.18
CA PHE A 205 18.74 -12.44 -0.01
C PHE A 205 17.37 -11.78 -0.31
N LEU A 206 16.52 -12.50 -1.04
CA LEU A 206 15.18 -12.07 -1.39
C LEU A 206 14.11 -12.89 -0.65
N HIS A 207 13.06 -12.20 -0.21
CA HIS A 207 11.90 -12.82 0.41
C HIS A 207 11.02 -13.51 -0.64
N VAL A 208 11.16 -14.83 -0.75
CA VAL A 208 10.37 -15.71 -1.64
C VAL A 208 8.87 -15.45 -1.52
N LYS A 209 8.34 -15.38 -0.29
CA LYS A 209 6.91 -15.13 -0.05
C LYS A 209 6.46 -13.76 -0.56
N GLY A 210 7.32 -12.75 -0.49
CA GLY A 210 7.03 -11.41 -1.02
C GLY A 210 6.93 -11.41 -2.54
N LEU A 211 7.89 -12.05 -3.21
CA LEU A 211 7.90 -12.19 -4.68
C LEU A 211 6.74 -13.04 -5.21
N GLN A 212 6.42 -14.16 -4.55
CA GLN A 212 5.24 -14.96 -4.87
C GLN A 212 3.95 -14.13 -4.74
N LYS A 213 3.83 -13.34 -3.67
CA LYS A 213 2.68 -12.45 -3.50
C LYS A 213 2.62 -11.37 -4.57
N ALA A 214 3.76 -10.79 -4.96
CA ALA A 214 3.82 -9.82 -6.05
C ALA A 214 3.35 -10.42 -7.37
N ARG A 215 3.72 -11.67 -7.66
CA ARG A 215 3.24 -12.40 -8.85
C ARG A 215 1.73 -12.65 -8.82
N GLU A 216 1.16 -13.02 -7.68
CA GLU A 216 -0.30 -13.15 -7.52
C GLU A 216 -1.00 -11.82 -7.80
N VAL A 217 -0.52 -10.72 -7.20
CA VAL A 217 -1.06 -9.37 -7.42
C VAL A 217 -0.97 -8.99 -8.90
N ARG A 218 0.18 -9.23 -9.54
CA ARG A 218 0.38 -9.00 -10.97
C ARG A 218 -0.67 -9.73 -11.81
N SER A 219 -0.91 -11.01 -11.53
CA SER A 219 -1.92 -11.81 -12.22
C SER A 219 -3.33 -11.23 -12.07
N GLN A 220 -3.71 -10.81 -10.86
CA GLN A 220 -5.01 -10.20 -10.62
C GLN A 220 -5.18 -8.87 -11.38
N LEU A 221 -4.12 -8.05 -11.40
CA LEU A 221 -4.13 -6.79 -12.15
C LEU A 221 -4.19 -7.03 -13.67
N VAL A 222 -3.55 -8.07 -14.18
CA VAL A 222 -3.70 -8.51 -15.59
C VAL A 222 -5.16 -8.83 -15.92
N ASP A 223 -5.85 -9.57 -15.05
CA ASP A 223 -7.25 -9.94 -15.28
C ASP A 223 -8.17 -8.70 -15.32
N ILE A 224 -7.91 -7.71 -14.48
CA ILE A 224 -8.63 -6.43 -14.49
C ILE A 224 -8.31 -5.64 -15.77
N LEU A 225 -7.04 -5.56 -16.19
CA LEU A 225 -6.65 -4.90 -17.44
C LEU A 225 -7.34 -5.53 -18.66
N ASN A 226 -7.43 -6.86 -18.70
CA ASN A 226 -8.13 -7.59 -19.74
C ASN A 226 -9.64 -7.26 -19.76
N THR A 227 -10.26 -7.20 -18.59
CA THR A 227 -11.67 -6.79 -18.43
C THR A 227 -11.91 -5.37 -18.95
N LEU A 228 -10.98 -4.46 -18.67
CA LEU A 228 -11.01 -3.06 -19.13
C LEU A 228 -10.53 -2.89 -20.59
N LYS A 229 -10.20 -3.97 -21.29
CA LYS A 229 -9.68 -3.97 -22.68
C LYS A 229 -8.46 -3.06 -22.84
N ILE A 230 -7.57 -3.10 -21.87
CA ILE A 230 -6.28 -2.39 -21.90
C ILE A 230 -5.22 -3.39 -22.40
N PRO A 231 -4.61 -3.16 -23.58
CA PRO A 231 -3.59 -4.05 -24.09
C PRO A 231 -2.31 -3.96 -23.23
N GLN A 232 -1.69 -5.11 -23.00
CA GLN A 232 -0.37 -5.19 -22.40
C GLN A 232 0.66 -4.89 -23.48
N ILE A 233 1.18 -3.67 -23.45
CA ILE A 233 2.22 -3.21 -24.37
C ILE A 233 3.50 -3.09 -23.55
N SER A 234 4.55 -3.74 -24.01
CA SER A 234 5.91 -3.58 -23.50
C SER A 234 6.76 -2.96 -24.61
N ARG A 235 7.63 -2.03 -24.24
CA ARG A 235 8.72 -1.55 -25.09
C ARG A 235 10.02 -2.00 -24.46
N HIS A 236 10.33 -3.28 -24.67
CA HIS A 236 11.56 -3.89 -24.20
C HIS A 236 12.78 -2.97 -24.45
N ARG A 237 13.34 -2.42 -23.36
CA ARG A 237 14.61 -1.66 -23.25
C ARG A 237 14.55 -0.12 -23.30
N GLU A 238 13.39 0.53 -23.39
CA GLU A 238 13.29 1.99 -23.24
C GLU A 238 12.82 2.34 -21.81
N TRP A 239 13.76 2.42 -20.86
CA TRP A 239 13.44 2.77 -19.47
C TRP A 239 13.09 4.25 -19.26
N ASP A 240 13.41 5.14 -20.22
CA ASP A 240 13.14 6.58 -20.10
C ASP A 240 11.63 6.91 -20.02
N LEU A 241 10.78 6.02 -20.53
CA LEU A 241 9.32 6.18 -20.50
C LEU A 241 8.65 5.52 -19.28
N VAL A 242 9.39 4.70 -18.52
CA VAL A 242 8.91 3.94 -17.36
C VAL A 242 9.12 4.75 -16.10
#